data_AF-A0A833W3K9-F1
#
_entry.id   AF-A0A833W3K9-F1
#
_cell.length_a   1.000
_cell.length_b   1.000
_cell.length_c   1.000
_cell.angle_alpha   90.00
_cell.angle_beta   90.00
_cell.angle_gamma   90.00
#
_symmetry.space_group_name_H-M   'P 1'
#
loop_
_entity.id
_entity.type
_entity.pdbx_description
1 polymer ?
#
loop_
_entity_poly.entity_id
_entity_poly.type
_entity_poly.pdbx_seq_one_letter_code
_entity_poly.pdbx_strand_id
1 'polypeptide(L)'
;KLYAVFGKRQGRVISAESALGFGGQFRVLATLPVPESFQLARELRTQTSGLASPQLVFSHWEFPLTIDCSPILIINYQNKIKSKSCVF
;
A
#
# COMPACT_ATOMS: atom_id res chain seq x y z
N LYS A 1 -10.53 3.11 2.10
CA LYS A 1 -10.07 2.02 2.99
C LYS A 1 -8.53 1.98 3.01
N LEU A 2 -7.86 1.42 1.99
CA LEU A 2 -6.38 1.34 1.92
C LEU A 2 -5.63 2.63 2.35
N TYR A 3 -5.96 3.79 1.77
CA TYR A 3 -5.34 5.08 2.11
C TYR A 3 -5.50 5.49 3.59
N ALA A 4 -6.55 5.06 4.28
CA ALA A 4 -6.77 5.36 5.70
C ALA A 4 -5.87 4.53 6.63
N VAL A 5 -5.24 3.45 6.14
CA VAL A 5 -4.23 2.70 6.89
C VAL A 5 -2.94 3.51 7.01
N PHE A 6 -2.54 4.17 5.93
CA PHE A 6 -1.38 5.07 5.93
C PHE A 6 -1.60 6.29 6.82
N GLY A 7 -2.74 6.99 6.69
CA GLY A 7 -3.05 8.16 7.52
C GLY A 7 -3.08 7.88 9.02
N LYS A 8 -3.43 6.65 9.44
CA LYS A 8 -3.35 6.22 10.86
C LYS A 8 -1.93 5.93 11.36
N ARG A 9 -0.97 5.74 10.46
CA ARG A 9 0.40 5.25 10.71
C ARG A 9 1.45 6.30 10.31
N GLN A 10 1.06 7.58 10.34
CA GLN A 10 1.87 8.73 9.89
C GLN A 10 2.46 8.56 8.47
N GLY A 11 1.86 7.73 7.63
CA GLY A 11 2.38 7.35 6.33
C GLY A 11 2.05 8.36 5.24
N ARG A 12 3.08 8.80 4.51
CA ARG A 12 3.01 9.73 3.37
C ARG A 12 2.94 8.96 2.06
N VAL A 13 1.84 9.09 1.32
CA VAL A 13 1.72 8.52 -0.03
C VAL A 13 2.56 9.37 -1.00
N ILE A 14 3.42 8.71 -1.78
CA ILE A 14 4.33 9.32 -2.76
C ILE A 14 3.72 9.24 -4.18
N SER A 15 3.24 8.05 -4.57
CA SER A 15 2.56 7.84 -5.87
C SER A 15 1.42 6.84 -5.75
N ALA A 16 0.44 6.97 -6.63
CA ALA A 16 -0.79 6.20 -6.66
C ALA A 16 -1.17 5.92 -8.13
N GLU A 17 -0.56 4.90 -8.72
CA GLU A 17 -0.66 4.56 -10.13
C GLU A 17 -1.66 3.43 -10.37
N SER A 18 -2.70 3.69 -11.16
CA SER A 18 -3.46 2.61 -11.81
C SER A 18 -2.64 2.03 -12.95
N ALA A 19 -2.31 0.74 -12.89
CA ALA A 19 -1.66 0.08 -14.02
C ALA A 19 -2.69 -0.04 -15.16
N LEU A 20 -2.42 0.60 -16.29
CA LEU A 20 -3.28 0.60 -17.46
C LEU A 20 -3.31 -0.81 -18.08
N GLY A 21 -4.36 -1.57 -17.77
CA GLY A 21 -4.53 -2.94 -18.25
C GLY A 21 -5.87 -3.57 -17.84
N PHE A 22 -6.24 -4.63 -18.57
CA PHE A 22 -7.51 -5.36 -18.41
C PHE A 22 -7.50 -6.23 -17.14
N GLY A 23 -7.58 -5.58 -15.97
CA GLY A 23 -7.52 -6.23 -14.66
C GLY A 23 -7.61 -5.30 -13.45
N GLY A 24 -7.62 -3.97 -13.64
CA GLY A 24 -7.82 -3.01 -12.54
C GLY A 24 -6.69 -3.00 -11.52
N GLN A 25 -5.46 -3.29 -11.92
CA GLN A 25 -4.33 -3.32 -10.99
C GLN A 25 -3.97 -1.89 -10.55
N PHE A 26 -3.62 -1.73 -9.27
CA PHE A 26 -3.26 -0.45 -8.69
C PHE A 26 -2.01 -0.60 -7.82
N ARG A 27 -1.05 0.31 -8.00
CA ARG A 27 0.22 0.36 -7.29
C ARG A 27 0.26 1.63 -6.44
N VAL A 28 0.44 1.47 -5.13
CA VAL A 28 0.63 2.59 -4.20
C VAL A 28 2.04 2.55 -3.66
N LEU A 29 2.77 3.66 -3.83
CA LEU A 29 4.07 3.92 -3.22
C LEU A 29 3.85 4.88 -2.04
N ALA A 30 4.29 4.51 -0.85
CA ALA A 30 4.18 5.35 0.34
C ALA A 30 5.36 5.11 1.29
N THR A 31 5.82 6.15 1.98
CA THR A 31 6.73 6.03 3.13
C THR A 31 5.96 6.06 4.45
N LEU A 32 6.53 5.41 5.45
CA LEU A 32 6.16 5.48 6.87
C LEU A 32 7.38 5.04 7.69
N PRO A 33 7.47 5.34 9.00
CA PRO A 33 8.64 4.98 9.80
C PRO A 33 8.71 3.46 10.08
N VAL A 34 9.88 2.97 10.53
CA VAL A 34 10.06 1.52 10.82
C VAL A 34 9.03 0.96 11.81
N PRO A 35 8.80 1.52 13.01
CA PRO A 35 7.89 0.91 13.98
C PRO A 35 6.45 0.77 13.46
N GLU A 36 5.92 1.77 12.77
CA GLU A 36 4.56 1.75 12.21
C GLU A 36 4.42 0.81 11.00
N SER A 37 5.53 0.32 10.43
CA SER A 37 5.51 -0.72 9.41
C SER A 37 5.17 -2.10 9.98
N PHE A 38 5.29 -2.28 11.30
CA PHE A 38 4.99 -3.56 11.92
C PHE A 38 3.50 -3.92 11.80
N GLN A 39 3.26 -5.19 11.47
CA GLN A 39 1.94 -5.77 11.18
C GLN A 39 1.14 -5.14 10.00
N LEU A 40 1.60 -4.04 9.38
CA LEU A 40 0.95 -3.36 8.26
C LEU A 40 0.64 -4.31 7.09
N ALA A 41 1.58 -5.19 6.76
CA ALA A 41 1.43 -6.20 5.71
C ALA A 41 0.34 -7.27 5.98
N ARG A 42 -0.13 -7.40 7.23
CA ARG A 42 -1.31 -8.21 7.60
C ARG A 42 -2.59 -7.39 7.48
N GLU A 43 -2.61 -6.17 8.05
CA GLU A 43 -3.77 -5.28 7.99
C GLU A 43 -4.22 -5.01 6.55
N LEU A 44 -3.28 -4.74 5.64
CA LEU A 44 -3.55 -4.51 4.23
C LEU A 44 -4.14 -5.73 3.53
N ARG A 45 -3.67 -6.95 3.86
CA ARG A 45 -4.27 -8.20 3.35
C ARG A 45 -5.68 -8.40 3.90
N THR A 46 -5.90 -8.17 5.20
CA THR A 46 -7.25 -8.23 5.80
C THR A 46 -8.22 -7.22 5.17
N GLN A 47 -7.81 -5.98 4.91
CA GLN A 47 -8.66 -4.97 4.26
C GLN A 47 -8.91 -5.21 2.76
N THR A 48 -8.18 -6.13 2.12
CA THR A 48 -8.28 -6.45 0.68
C THR A 48 -8.62 -7.92 0.40
N SER A 49 -9.07 -8.66 1.41
CA SER A 49 -9.37 -10.10 1.32
C SER A 49 -8.22 -10.95 0.75
N GLY A 50 -6.98 -10.58 1.07
CA GLY A 50 -5.75 -11.23 0.60
C GLY A 50 -5.24 -10.77 -0.78
N LEU A 51 -5.96 -9.90 -1.50
CA LEU A 51 -5.64 -9.50 -2.87
C LEU A 51 -4.53 -8.43 -2.99
N ALA A 52 -4.10 -7.82 -1.89
CA ALA A 52 -2.91 -6.96 -1.87
C ALA A 52 -1.64 -7.76 -1.58
N SER A 53 -0.61 -7.53 -2.40
CA SER A 53 0.78 -7.95 -2.14
C SER A 53 1.62 -6.73 -1.74
N PRO A 54 1.70 -6.42 -0.43
CA PRO A 54 2.58 -5.39 0.10
C PRO A 54 4.05 -5.86 0.12
N GLN A 55 4.93 -5.08 -0.49
CA GLN A 55 6.39 -5.25 -0.47
C GLN A 55 7.02 -4.08 0.31
N LEU A 56 7.71 -4.36 1.42
CA LEU A 56 8.46 -3.37 2.19
C LEU A 56 9.90 -3.30 1.66
N VAL A 57 10.38 -2.10 1.35
CA VAL A 57 11.73 -1.84 0.85
C VAL A 57 12.33 -0.68 1.64
N PHE A 58 13.44 -0.91 2.35
CA PHE A 58 14.18 0.20 2.97
C PHE A 58 14.81 1.07 1.89
N SER A 59 14.72 2.39 2.06
CA SER A 59 15.05 3.35 1.00
C SER A 59 16.11 4.36 1.42
N HIS A 60 15.79 5.16 2.43
CA HIS A 60 16.63 6.18 3.02
C HIS A 60 16.22 6.40 4.48
N TRP A 61 17.03 7.19 5.19
CA TRP A 61 16.63 7.83 6.43
C TRP A 61 16.14 9.25 6.09
N GLU A 62 15.07 9.69 6.73
CA GLU A 62 14.62 11.09 6.69
C GLU A 62 15.12 11.76 7.97
N PHE A 63 15.43 13.07 7.99
CA PHE A 63 16.28 13.68 9.03
C PHE A 63 15.62 14.53 10.15
N PRO A 64 14.38 14.28 10.62
CA PRO A 64 13.65 15.22 11.48
C PRO A 64 13.99 15.06 12.98
N LEU A 65 15.26 15.20 13.37
CA LEU A 65 15.74 15.15 14.77
C LEU A 65 15.51 13.83 15.55
N THR A 66 14.82 12.84 14.98
CA THR A 66 14.71 11.47 15.50
C THR A 66 15.37 10.47 14.55
N ILE A 67 15.81 9.32 15.06
CA ILE A 67 16.70 8.38 14.35
C ILE A 67 15.87 7.32 13.60
N ASP A 68 14.93 7.78 12.78
CA ASP A 68 13.88 6.94 12.18
C ASP A 68 14.09 6.71 10.67
N CYS A 69 14.65 5.55 10.34
CA CYS A 69 14.64 5.05 8.96
C CYS A 69 13.18 4.87 8.46
N SER A 70 12.94 5.12 7.17
CA SER A 70 11.60 5.00 6.58
C SER A 70 11.57 3.99 5.43
N PRO A 71 10.96 2.80 5.59
CA PRO A 71 10.65 1.93 4.47
C PRO A 71 9.69 2.62 3.47
N ILE A 72 10.01 2.52 2.18
CA ILE A 72 9.02 2.64 1.12
C ILE A 72 8.22 1.34 1.11
N LEU A 73 6.93 1.43 1.37
CA LEU A 73 6.00 0.36 1.07
C LEU A 73 5.50 0.50 -0.37
N ILE A 74 5.73 -0.56 -1.16
CA ILE A 74 5.14 -0.77 -2.48
C ILE A 74 3.95 -1.72 -2.31
N ILE A 75 2.73 -1.20 -2.32
CA ILE A 75 1.53 -2.04 -2.37
C ILE A 75 1.18 -2.28 -3.82
N ASN A 76 1.20 -3.55 -4.24
CA ASN A 76 0.57 -3.99 -5.47
C ASN A 76 -0.80 -4.59 -5.13
N TYR A 77 -1.89 -4.03 -5.63
CA TYR A 77 -3.26 -4.48 -5.36
C TYR A 77 -4.02 -4.77 -6.65
N GLN A 78 -4.67 -5.92 -6.72
CA GLN A 78 -5.55 -6.28 -7.83
C GLN A 78 -6.98 -5.83 -7.49
N ASN A 79 -7.46 -4.71 -8.04
CA ASN A 79 -8.88 -4.41 -7.97
C ASN A 79 -9.61 -5.33 -8.93
N LYS A 80 -10.00 -6.52 -8.46
CA LYS A 80 -10.97 -7.36 -9.15
C LYS A 80 -12.33 -6.66 -9.11
N ILE A 81 -12.51 -5.68 -9.99
CA ILE A 81 -13.80 -5.23 -10.47
C ILE A 81 -14.53 -6.51 -10.84
N LYS A 82 -15.51 -6.92 -10.03
CA LYS A 82 -16.48 -7.92 -10.45
C LYS A 82 -17.23 -7.27 -11.61
N SER A 83 -16.80 -7.54 -12.83
CA SER A 83 -17.61 -7.23 -14.00
C SER A 83 -18.96 -7.88 -13.74
N LYS A 84 -20.01 -7.06 -13.62
CA LYS A 84 -21.38 -7.52 -13.75
C LYS A 84 -21.72 -7.73 -15.23
N SER A 85 -20.87 -8.49 -15.91
CA SER A 85 -21.34 -9.38 -16.97
C SER A 85 -22.33 -10.31 -16.25
N CYS A 86 -23.63 -10.23 -16.50
CA CYS A 86 -24.21 -10.38 -17.83
C CYS A 86 -23.67 -11.69 -18.46
N VAL A 87 -23.88 -12.77 -17.71
CA VAL A 87 -24.13 -14.09 -18.26
C VAL A 87 -25.65 -14.20 -18.29
N PHE A 88 -26.20 -14.45 -19.47
CA PHE A 88 -27.62 -14.71 -19.72
C PHE A 88 -27.94 -16.17 -19.39
#